data_AF-X1JXX1-F1
#
_entry.id   AF-X1JXX1-F1
#
_cell.length_a   1.000
_cell.length_b   1.000
_cell.length_c   1.000
_cell.angle_alpha   90.00
_cell.angle_beta   90.00
_cell.angle_gamma   90.00
#
_symmetry.space_group_name_H-M   'P 1'
#
loop_
_entity.id
_entity.type
_entity.pdbx_description
1 polymer ?
#
loop_
_entity_poly.entity_id
_entity_poly.type
_entity_poly.pdbx_seq_one_letter_code
_entity_poly.pdbx_strand_id
1 'polypeptide(L)'
;MFHDDYPAARTEAYRLLGKAGLLGGLLIPHPWRQKCVLCDGDIVGSWRVDPETKKFTQKERYCEECGSKEFKWIPGPHFHHVGYGWIEHTKEIELATGYVIKKIGMVNNVGGCIWYQLTHCGVRPGRQTITYFGVCALNKYKSPPVPKDTKPELCPVCGALMVKTTIANVSGKPPPWKPGRAPPERGSSD
;
A
#
# COMPACT_ATOMS: atom_id res chain seq x y z
N MET A 1 -5.08 -20.07 -12.13
CA MET A 1 -6.10 -19.12 -11.60
C MET A 1 -5.58 -17.69 -11.47
N PHE A 2 -4.53 -17.39 -10.68
CA PHE A 2 -4.14 -15.98 -10.46
C PHE A 2 -3.76 -15.22 -11.75
N HIS A 3 -3.00 -15.85 -12.65
CA HIS A 3 -2.60 -15.24 -13.92
C HIS A 3 -3.71 -15.28 -14.97
N ASP A 4 -4.53 -16.33 -14.96
CA ASP A 4 -5.55 -16.60 -16.00
C ASP A 4 -6.88 -15.88 -15.71
N ASP A 5 -7.28 -15.88 -14.43
CA ASP A 5 -8.52 -15.29 -13.93
C ASP A 5 -8.28 -14.62 -12.57
N TYR A 6 -7.65 -13.45 -12.63
CA TYR A 6 -7.40 -12.62 -11.46
C TYR A 6 -8.69 -12.30 -10.65
N PRO A 7 -9.82 -11.92 -11.28
CA PRO A 7 -11.09 -11.77 -10.56
C PRO A 7 -11.50 -12.99 -9.73
N ALA A 8 -11.42 -14.20 -10.28
CA ALA A 8 -11.73 -15.42 -9.53
C ALA A 8 -10.72 -15.68 -8.40
N ALA A 9 -9.42 -15.51 -8.66
CA ALA A 9 -8.38 -15.68 -7.64
C ALA A 9 -8.55 -14.71 -6.47
N ARG A 10 -8.88 -13.45 -6.77
CA ARG A 10 -9.18 -12.43 -5.77
C ARG A 10 -10.44 -12.77 -4.98
N THR A 11 -11.45 -13.31 -5.66
CA THR A 11 -12.71 -13.74 -5.03
C THR A 11 -12.49 -14.85 -4.03
N GLU A 12 -11.72 -15.85 -4.44
CA GLU A 12 -11.33 -16.95 -3.58
C GLU A 12 -10.50 -16.48 -2.38
N ALA A 13 -9.56 -15.55 -2.59
CA ALA A 13 -8.74 -15.00 -1.52
C ALA A 13 -9.57 -14.36 -0.40
N TYR A 14 -10.51 -13.46 -0.71
CA TYR A 14 -11.34 -12.86 0.35
C TYR A 14 -12.26 -13.89 1.03
N ARG A 15 -12.75 -14.90 0.29
CA ARG A 15 -13.59 -15.97 0.84
C ARG A 15 -12.82 -16.77 1.89
N LEU A 16 -11.58 -17.14 1.58
CA LEU A 16 -10.70 -17.86 2.49
C LEU A 16 -10.28 -17.00 3.68
N LEU A 17 -9.97 -15.72 3.46
CA LEU A 17 -9.66 -14.78 4.55
C LEU A 17 -10.86 -14.59 5.50
N GLY A 18 -12.09 -14.52 4.98
CA GLY A 18 -13.29 -14.46 5.81
C GLY A 18 -13.46 -15.71 6.68
N LYS A 19 -13.20 -16.91 6.13
CA LYS A 19 -13.19 -18.16 6.91
C LYS A 19 -12.09 -18.20 7.98
N ALA A 20 -10.96 -17.53 7.73
CA ALA A 20 -9.84 -17.43 8.65
C ALA A 20 -10.03 -16.35 9.74
N GLY A 21 -11.20 -15.71 9.85
CA GLY A 21 -11.49 -14.72 10.89
C GLY A 21 -11.16 -13.26 10.57
N LEU A 22 -10.86 -12.94 9.30
CA LEU A 22 -10.66 -11.55 8.88
C LEU A 22 -12.01 -10.84 8.67
N LEU A 23 -12.12 -9.63 9.21
CA LEU A 23 -13.30 -8.78 9.08
C LEU A 23 -13.25 -7.90 7.82
N GLY A 24 -12.03 -7.56 7.38
CA GLY A 24 -11.80 -6.73 6.20
C GLY A 24 -10.44 -6.05 6.22
N GLY A 25 -10.05 -5.50 5.08
CA GLY A 25 -8.74 -4.92 4.91
C GLY A 25 -8.45 -4.58 3.46
N LEU A 26 -7.16 -4.56 3.15
CA LEU A 26 -6.64 -4.42 1.81
C LEU A 26 -5.95 -5.72 1.37
N LEU A 27 -6.09 -6.01 0.08
CA LEU A 27 -5.47 -7.14 -0.59
C LEU A 27 -4.57 -6.61 -1.71
N ILE A 28 -3.28 -7.01 -1.70
CA ILE A 28 -2.27 -6.55 -2.65
C ILE A 28 -1.67 -7.76 -3.39
N PRO A 29 -1.83 -7.85 -4.73
CA PRO A 29 -1.37 -8.98 -5.53
C PRO A 29 0.11 -8.92 -5.83
N HIS A 30 0.79 -10.05 -5.65
CA HIS A 30 2.21 -10.21 -5.92
C HIS A 30 2.41 -11.46 -6.79
N PRO A 31 2.71 -11.29 -8.09
CA PRO A 31 2.83 -12.42 -9.02
C PRO A 31 4.15 -13.21 -8.87
N TRP A 32 5.17 -12.62 -8.24
CA TRP A 32 6.49 -13.23 -8.06
C TRP A 32 6.88 -13.35 -6.58
N ARG A 33 7.73 -14.34 -6.28
CA ARG A 33 8.39 -14.52 -4.99
C ARG A 33 9.91 -14.47 -5.18
N GLN A 34 10.62 -13.99 -4.18
CA GLN A 34 12.08 -14.08 -4.10
C GLN A 34 12.50 -15.43 -3.52
N LYS A 35 13.42 -16.11 -4.20
CA LYS A 35 14.05 -17.35 -3.74
C LYS A 35 15.57 -17.24 -3.79
N CYS A 36 16.26 -17.96 -2.92
CA CYS A 36 17.71 -18.05 -2.94
C CYS A 36 18.19 -18.67 -4.26
N VAL A 37 19.26 -18.11 -4.83
CA VAL A 37 19.89 -18.69 -6.03
C VAL A 37 20.55 -20.03 -5.71
N LEU A 38 21.13 -20.17 -4.50
CA LEU A 38 21.96 -21.31 -4.13
C LEU A 38 21.15 -22.53 -3.64
N CYS A 39 20.11 -22.31 -2.84
CA CYS A 39 19.36 -23.40 -2.18
C CYS A 39 17.84 -23.34 -2.38
N ASP A 40 17.31 -22.38 -3.15
CA ASP A 40 15.86 -22.18 -3.32
C ASP A 40 15.06 -21.90 -2.02
N GLY A 41 15.76 -21.65 -0.92
CA GLY A 41 15.19 -21.19 0.35
C GLY A 41 14.52 -19.82 0.24
N ASP A 42 13.64 -19.52 1.20
CA ASP A 42 12.93 -18.23 1.26
C ASP A 42 13.89 -17.07 1.58
N ILE A 43 13.67 -15.94 0.91
CA ILE A 43 14.41 -14.69 1.17
C ILE A 43 13.65 -13.86 2.18
N VAL A 44 14.33 -13.53 3.28
CA VAL A 44 13.81 -12.62 4.29
C VAL A 44 14.38 -11.23 4.02
N GLY A 45 13.47 -10.29 3.78
CA GLY A 45 13.77 -8.86 3.76
C GLY A 45 13.15 -8.21 4.99
N SER A 46 13.94 -7.45 5.75
CA SER A 46 13.40 -6.60 6.81
C SER A 46 13.63 -5.12 6.49
N TRP A 47 12.71 -4.30 6.95
CA TRP A 47 12.77 -2.85 6.82
C TRP A 47 12.80 -2.28 8.22
N ARG A 48 13.54 -1.18 8.39
CA ARG A 48 13.47 -0.40 9.63
C ARG A 48 13.22 1.06 9.27
N VAL A 49 12.52 1.74 10.16
CA VAL A 49 12.51 3.19 10.17
C VAL A 49 13.63 3.58 11.10
N ASP A 50 14.59 4.32 10.58
CA ASP A 50 15.66 4.87 11.38
C ASP A 50 15.06 5.77 12.48
N PRO A 51 15.38 5.53 13.76
CA PRO A 51 14.69 6.19 14.87
C PRO A 51 14.97 7.69 14.93
N GLU A 52 16.10 8.16 14.42
CA GLU A 52 16.52 9.57 14.45
C GLU A 52 16.03 10.33 13.22
N THR A 53 16.38 9.84 12.04
CA THR A 53 16.09 10.50 10.75
C THR A 53 14.68 10.25 10.24
N LYS A 54 13.96 9.28 10.83
CA LYS A 54 12.65 8.79 10.37
C LYS A 54 12.66 8.28 8.92
N LYS A 55 13.83 8.06 8.33
CA LYS A 55 13.97 7.54 6.98
C LYS A 55 13.74 6.04 6.97
N PHE A 56 13.10 5.56 5.90
CA PHE A 56 13.02 4.12 5.63
C PHE A 56 14.41 3.63 5.22
N THR A 57 14.98 2.72 6.01
CA THR A 57 16.22 2.03 5.67
C THR A 57 15.91 0.58 5.35
N GLN A 58 16.35 0.14 4.17
CA GLN A 58 16.32 -1.27 3.82
C GLN A 58 17.33 -1.99 4.72
N LYS A 59 16.86 -2.92 5.56
CA LYS A 59 17.79 -3.85 6.21
C LYS A 59 18.09 -4.97 5.22
N GLU A 60 19.20 -5.64 5.47
CA GLU A 60 19.75 -6.69 4.63
C GLU A 60 18.69 -7.73 4.20
N ARG A 61 18.80 -8.15 2.95
CA ARG A 61 18.05 -9.28 2.39
C ARG A 61 18.96 -10.50 2.37
N TYR A 62 18.50 -11.61 2.91
CA TYR A 62 19.27 -12.84 2.95
C TYR A 62 18.35 -14.07 2.94
N CYS A 63 18.90 -15.21 2.51
CA CYS A 63 18.24 -16.50 2.59
C CYS A 63 18.20 -17.00 4.03
N GLU A 64 17.02 -17.44 4.50
CA GLU A 64 16.83 -17.98 5.86
C GLU A 64 17.66 -19.24 6.12
N GLU A 65 17.93 -20.03 5.09
CA GLU A 65 18.62 -21.32 5.23
C GLU A 65 20.15 -21.22 5.15
N CYS A 66 20.68 -20.44 4.19
CA CYS A 66 22.12 -20.40 3.92
C CYS A 66 22.76 -19.01 4.09
N GLY A 67 21.98 -17.97 4.41
CA GLY A 67 22.48 -16.61 4.60
C GLY A 67 22.89 -15.87 3.32
N SER A 68 22.79 -16.49 2.14
CA SER A 68 23.14 -15.85 0.86
C SER A 68 22.29 -14.60 0.61
N LYS A 69 22.92 -13.56 0.06
CA LYS A 69 22.26 -12.30 -0.35
C LYS A 69 21.79 -12.34 -1.82
N GLU A 70 22.13 -13.40 -2.54
CA GLU A 70 21.72 -13.59 -3.94
C GLU A 70 20.33 -14.20 -4.03
N PHE A 71 19.45 -13.56 -4.80
CA PHE A 71 18.09 -14.00 -5.00
C PHE A 71 17.67 -13.96 -6.47
N LYS A 72 16.77 -14.87 -6.82
CA LYS A 72 16.06 -14.94 -8.09
C LYS A 72 14.57 -14.69 -7.87
N TRP A 73 13.93 -14.07 -8.85
CA TRP A 73 12.48 -13.94 -8.88
C TRP A 73 11.89 -15.15 -9.61
N ILE A 74 11.00 -15.86 -8.94
CA ILE A 74 10.26 -16.98 -9.53
C ILE A 74 8.76 -16.65 -9.60
N PRO A 75 8.02 -17.19 -10.58
CA PRO A 75 6.56 -17.18 -10.54
C PRO A 75 6.08 -17.79 -9.22
N GLY A 76 5.27 -17.05 -8.49
CA GLY A 76 4.83 -17.44 -7.16
C GLY A 76 3.66 -16.55 -6.72
N PRO A 77 2.53 -16.59 -7.44
CA PRO A 77 1.43 -15.66 -7.22
C PRO A 77 0.84 -15.81 -5.83
N HIS A 78 0.79 -14.71 -5.10
CA HIS A 78 0.20 -14.65 -3.75
C HIS A 78 -0.42 -13.28 -3.50
N PHE A 79 -1.18 -13.19 -2.41
CA PHE A 79 -1.74 -11.94 -1.94
C PHE A 79 -1.14 -11.58 -0.58
N HIS A 80 -0.74 -10.33 -0.44
CA HIS A 80 -0.52 -9.73 0.86
C HIS A 80 -1.83 -9.15 1.37
N HIS A 81 -2.08 -9.33 2.66
CA HIS A 81 -3.23 -8.81 3.36
C HIS A 81 -2.79 -7.93 4.54
N VAL A 82 -3.41 -6.75 4.67
CA VAL A 82 -3.31 -5.90 5.86
C VAL A 82 -4.72 -5.50 6.25
N GLY A 83 -5.15 -5.79 7.47
CA GLY A 83 -6.55 -5.57 7.85
C GLY A 83 -6.88 -5.98 9.27
N TYR A 84 -8.17 -5.93 9.57
CA TYR A 84 -8.74 -6.20 10.88
C TYR A 84 -9.25 -7.64 11.00
N GLY A 85 -9.08 -8.21 12.19
CA GLY A 85 -9.54 -9.55 12.55
C GLY A 85 -8.49 -10.34 13.31
N TRP A 86 -8.88 -11.54 13.74
CA TRP A 86 -7.99 -12.50 14.38
C TRP A 86 -7.85 -13.70 13.45
N ILE A 87 -6.61 -13.95 13.00
CA ILE A 87 -6.33 -15.04 12.06
C ILE A 87 -6.34 -16.36 12.84
N GLU A 88 -7.33 -17.20 12.53
CA GLU A 88 -7.57 -18.51 13.12
C GLU A 88 -7.86 -19.54 12.01
N HIS A 89 -7.93 -20.82 12.38
CA HIS A 89 -8.32 -21.93 11.51
C HIS A 89 -7.48 -22.12 10.21
N THR A 90 -6.25 -21.62 10.18
CA THR A 90 -5.45 -21.61 8.94
C THR A 90 -5.02 -23.02 8.52
N LYS A 91 -4.87 -23.95 9.46
CA LYS A 91 -4.48 -25.34 9.17
C LYS A 91 -5.63 -26.16 8.62
N GLU A 92 -6.83 -25.97 9.13
CA GLU A 92 -8.05 -26.59 8.63
C GLU A 92 -8.35 -26.09 7.21
N ILE A 93 -8.15 -24.79 6.95
CA ILE A 93 -8.27 -24.22 5.61
C ILE A 93 -7.22 -24.82 4.67
N GLU A 94 -5.95 -24.88 5.08
CA GLU A 94 -4.87 -25.47 4.30
C GLU A 94 -5.18 -26.93 3.93
N LEU A 95 -5.63 -27.75 4.88
CA LEU A 95 -6.01 -29.15 4.63
C LEU A 95 -7.21 -29.28 3.68
N ALA A 96 -8.21 -28.40 3.83
CA ALA A 96 -9.44 -28.48 3.05
C ALA A 96 -9.29 -27.91 1.62
N THR A 97 -8.40 -26.95 1.41
CA THR A 97 -8.35 -26.18 0.15
C THR A 97 -6.97 -26.14 -0.50
N GLY A 98 -5.91 -26.58 0.17
CA GLY A 98 -4.52 -26.47 -0.29
C GLY A 98 -3.96 -25.03 -0.28
N TYR A 99 -4.72 -24.06 0.22
CA TYR A 99 -4.28 -22.65 0.29
C TYR A 99 -3.66 -22.36 1.66
N VAL A 100 -2.45 -21.80 1.65
CA VAL A 100 -1.74 -21.43 2.87
C VAL A 100 -2.04 -19.98 3.25
N ILE A 101 -2.55 -19.77 4.46
CA ILE A 101 -2.72 -18.44 5.07
C ILE A 101 -1.66 -18.26 6.15
N LYS A 102 -0.64 -17.43 5.88
CA LYS A 102 0.46 -17.16 6.81
C LYS A 102 0.18 -15.91 7.64
N LYS A 103 0.07 -16.06 8.97
CA LYS A 103 0.03 -14.95 9.92
C LYS A 103 1.45 -14.42 10.14
N ILE A 104 1.75 -13.23 9.61
CA ILE A 104 3.07 -12.60 9.78
C ILE A 104 3.18 -11.90 11.15
N GLY A 105 2.11 -11.27 11.62
CA GLY A 105 2.09 -10.60 12.92
C GLY A 105 1.12 -9.42 12.97
N MET A 106 1.16 -8.68 14.07
CA MET A 106 0.43 -7.41 14.20
C MET A 106 1.24 -6.27 13.58
N VAL A 107 0.57 -5.43 12.79
CA VAL A 107 1.20 -4.29 12.13
C VAL A 107 1.36 -3.12 13.11
N ASN A 108 2.59 -2.61 13.26
CA ASN A 108 2.88 -1.43 14.09
C ASN A 108 3.04 -0.15 13.27
N ASN A 109 3.23 -0.27 11.95
CA ASN A 109 3.31 0.83 11.00
C ASN A 109 2.56 0.44 9.72
N VAL A 110 1.28 0.79 9.67
CA VAL A 110 0.38 0.45 8.55
C VAL A 110 0.87 1.06 7.24
N GLY A 111 1.22 2.35 7.25
CA GLY A 111 1.67 3.06 6.04
C GLY A 111 2.96 2.48 5.47
N GLY A 112 3.96 2.23 6.32
CA GLY A 112 5.22 1.62 5.92
C GLY A 112 5.06 0.19 5.39
N CYS A 113 4.20 -0.61 6.03
CA CYS A 113 3.89 -1.96 5.58
C CYS A 113 3.24 -1.95 4.19
N ILE A 114 2.20 -1.13 3.99
CA ILE A 114 1.52 -1.00 2.70
C ILE A 114 2.48 -0.48 1.63
N TRP A 115 3.23 0.58 1.92
CA TRP A 115 4.20 1.14 0.99
C TRP A 115 5.21 0.09 0.53
N TYR A 116 5.77 -0.68 1.46
CA TYR A 116 6.69 -1.76 1.11
C TYR A 116 6.04 -2.76 0.15
N GLN A 117 4.84 -3.24 0.44
CA GLN A 117 4.15 -4.15 -0.48
C GLN A 117 3.92 -3.52 -1.87
N LEU A 118 3.61 -2.23 -1.93
CA LEU A 118 3.40 -1.56 -3.21
C LEU A 118 4.68 -1.41 -4.05
N THR A 119 5.87 -1.36 -3.42
CA THR A 119 7.15 -1.27 -4.15
C THR A 119 7.44 -2.44 -5.09
N HIS A 120 6.77 -3.58 -4.90
CA HIS A 120 7.00 -4.82 -5.68
C HIS A 120 5.70 -5.58 -5.98
N CYS A 121 4.56 -4.91 -5.89
CA CYS A 121 3.28 -5.48 -6.31
C CYS A 121 3.16 -5.53 -7.85
N GLY A 122 2.35 -6.46 -8.35
CA GLY A 122 2.06 -6.54 -9.77
C GLY A 122 1.06 -5.45 -10.20
N VAL A 123 1.41 -4.63 -11.19
CA VAL A 123 0.51 -3.61 -11.77
C VAL A 123 0.14 -4.01 -13.19
N ARG A 124 -1.16 -4.09 -13.50
CA ARG A 124 -1.67 -4.22 -14.86
C ARG A 124 -2.43 -2.96 -15.26
N PRO A 125 -2.25 -2.43 -16.48
CA PRO A 125 -3.05 -1.32 -16.98
C PRO A 125 -4.56 -1.57 -16.81
N GLY A 126 -5.28 -0.54 -16.35
CA GLY A 126 -6.73 -0.59 -16.12
C GLY A 126 -7.18 -1.36 -14.88
N ARG A 127 -6.26 -1.79 -13.99
CA ARG A 127 -6.59 -2.49 -12.75
C ARG A 127 -5.98 -1.80 -11.53
N GLN A 128 -6.72 -1.78 -10.43
CA GLN A 128 -6.23 -1.31 -9.14
C GLN A 128 -5.29 -2.36 -8.53
N THR A 129 -4.18 -1.91 -7.98
CA THR A 129 -3.21 -2.73 -7.22
C THR A 129 -3.71 -3.07 -5.82
N ILE A 130 -4.68 -2.32 -5.31
CA ILE A 130 -5.28 -2.54 -4.01
C ILE A 130 -6.75 -2.90 -4.20
N THR A 131 -7.19 -3.96 -3.54
CA THR A 131 -8.62 -4.22 -3.35
C THR A 131 -8.98 -4.11 -1.88
N TYR A 132 -9.91 -3.20 -1.57
CA TYR A 132 -10.53 -3.09 -0.25
C TYR A 132 -11.71 -4.06 -0.14
N PHE A 133 -11.84 -4.76 0.98
CA PHE A 133 -12.91 -5.73 1.21
C PHE A 133 -13.38 -5.77 2.66
N GLY A 134 -14.47 -6.50 2.91
CA GLY A 134 -15.02 -6.69 4.24
C GLY A 134 -15.56 -5.38 4.83
N VAL A 135 -15.20 -5.07 6.08
CA VAL A 135 -15.54 -3.79 6.72
C VAL A 135 -14.86 -2.58 6.07
N CYS A 136 -13.73 -2.79 5.39
CA CYS A 136 -12.97 -1.73 4.71
C CYS A 136 -13.43 -1.47 3.26
N ALA A 137 -14.45 -2.20 2.76
CA ALA A 137 -14.90 -2.07 1.38
C ALA A 137 -15.30 -0.63 1.02
N LEU A 138 -14.93 -0.17 -0.18
CA LEU A 138 -15.13 1.23 -0.60
C LEU A 138 -16.60 1.67 -0.56
N ASN A 139 -17.54 0.77 -0.86
CA ASN A 139 -18.98 1.05 -0.79
C ASN A 139 -19.50 1.22 0.65
N LYS A 140 -18.74 0.79 1.66
CA LYS A 140 -19.04 1.03 3.09
C LYS A 140 -18.42 2.32 3.60
N TYR A 141 -17.46 2.88 2.87
CA TYR A 141 -16.88 4.17 3.21
C TYR A 141 -17.90 5.28 2.93
N LYS A 142 -18.40 5.90 4.01
CA LYS A 142 -19.18 7.12 3.94
C LYS A 142 -18.21 8.28 4.12
N SER A 143 -17.80 8.90 3.01
CA SER A 143 -17.00 10.12 3.09
C SER A 143 -17.72 11.12 3.99
N PRO A 144 -17.03 11.76 4.94
CA PRO A 144 -17.54 12.97 5.54
C PRO A 144 -17.99 13.90 4.41
N PRO A 145 -19.14 14.59 4.55
CA PRO A 145 -19.50 15.62 3.59
C PRO A 145 -18.31 16.57 3.50
N VAL A 146 -17.83 16.80 2.28
CA VAL A 146 -16.80 17.81 2.03
C VAL A 146 -17.34 19.09 2.66
N PRO A 147 -16.59 19.74 3.57
CA PRO A 147 -16.99 21.03 4.09
C PRO A 147 -17.38 21.89 2.89
N LYS A 148 -18.62 22.37 2.87
CA LYS A 148 -19.03 23.40 1.92
C LYS A 148 -18.36 24.70 2.36
N ASP A 149 -17.03 24.72 2.39
CA ASP A 149 -16.31 25.98 2.44
C ASP A 149 -16.57 26.63 1.08
N THR A 150 -17.66 27.39 1.04
CA THR A 150 -18.00 28.31 -0.05
C THR A 150 -17.02 29.49 -0.09
N LYS A 151 -16.08 29.55 0.85
CA LYS A 151 -14.99 30.50 0.82
C LYS A 151 -14.06 30.10 -0.33
N PRO A 152 -13.89 30.95 -1.33
CA PRO A 152 -12.91 30.67 -2.35
C PRO A 152 -11.54 30.55 -1.70
N GLU A 153 -10.81 29.49 -2.01
CA GLU A 153 -9.41 29.42 -1.64
C GLU A 153 -8.69 30.58 -2.35
N LEU A 154 -8.14 31.53 -1.60
CA LEU A 154 -7.35 32.62 -2.15
C LEU A 154 -5.87 32.20 -2.16
N CYS A 155 -5.16 32.54 -3.23
CA CYS A 155 -3.73 32.32 -3.30
C CYS A 155 -3.04 33.11 -2.17
N PRO A 156 -2.28 32.47 -1.27
CA PRO A 156 -1.66 33.16 -0.13
C PRO A 156 -0.57 34.16 -0.56
N VAL A 157 -0.16 34.14 -1.83
CA VAL A 157 0.88 35.04 -2.38
C VAL A 157 0.28 36.28 -3.04
N CYS A 158 -0.84 36.14 -3.77
CA CYS A 158 -1.41 37.24 -4.56
C CYS A 158 -2.88 37.56 -4.27
N GLY A 159 -3.56 36.77 -3.43
CA GLY A 159 -4.97 36.97 -3.08
C GLY A 159 -5.97 36.65 -4.20
N ALA A 160 -5.50 36.15 -5.35
CA ALA A 160 -6.39 35.74 -6.44
C ALA A 160 -7.15 34.45 -6.09
N LEU A 161 -8.34 34.28 -6.66
CA LEU A 161 -9.12 33.03 -6.55
C LEU A 161 -8.30 31.85 -7.07
N MET A 162 -8.04 30.86 -6.23
CA MET A 162 -7.46 29.59 -6.65
C MET A 162 -8.54 28.76 -7.33
N VAL A 163 -8.39 28.60 -8.64
CA VAL A 163 -9.22 27.67 -9.41
C VAL A 163 -8.74 26.26 -9.08
N LYS A 164 -9.65 25.38 -8.62
CA LYS A 164 -9.32 23.96 -8.46
C LYS A 164 -8.77 23.44 -9.78
N THR A 165 -7.52 23.04 -9.81
CA THR A 165 -6.92 22.38 -10.96
C THR A 165 -7.53 20.99 -11.08
N THR A 166 -8.58 20.86 -11.91
CA THR A 166 -8.97 19.55 -12.42
C THR A 166 -7.79 19.01 -13.20
N ILE A 167 -7.19 17.93 -12.70
CA ILE A 167 -6.07 17.25 -13.33
C ILE A 167 -6.47 16.89 -14.76
N ALA A 168 -5.94 17.62 -15.73
CA ALA A 168 -5.94 17.24 -17.13
C ALA A 168 -4.70 17.87 -17.77
N ASN A 169 -3.57 17.14 -17.74
CA ASN A 169 -2.51 17.08 -18.75
C ASN A 169 -2.06 18.34 -19.54
N VAL A 170 -2.27 19.56 -19.05
CA VAL A 170 -1.75 20.78 -19.70
C VAL A 170 -1.14 21.69 -18.64
N SER A 171 -0.02 21.26 -18.06
CA SER A 171 0.84 22.21 -17.35
C SER A 171 1.53 23.10 -18.39
N GLY A 172 0.91 24.24 -18.70
CA GLY A 172 1.59 25.35 -19.35
C GLY A 172 2.81 25.79 -18.53
N LYS A 173 3.77 26.46 -19.19
CA LYS A 173 5.01 26.91 -18.51
C LYS A 173 4.67 27.69 -17.23
N PRO A 174 5.36 27.43 -16.11
CA PRO A 174 5.12 28.16 -14.87
C PRO A 174 5.33 29.68 -15.11
N PRO A 175 4.56 30.53 -14.43
CA PRO A 175 4.71 31.97 -14.56
C PRO A 175 6.13 32.41 -14.16
N PRO A 176 6.70 33.43 -14.83
CA PRO A 176 8.06 33.88 -14.55
C PRO A 176 8.19 34.42 -13.12
N TRP A 177 9.27 34.02 -12.45
CA TRP A 177 9.60 34.45 -11.10
C TRP A 177 9.86 35.96 -11.05
N LYS A 178 9.22 36.66 -10.10
CA LYS A 178 9.49 38.07 -9.80
C LYS A 178 10.16 38.18 -8.42
N PRO A 179 11.42 38.63 -8.31
CA PRO A 179 12.02 38.96 -7.03
C PRO A 179 11.37 40.23 -6.47
N GLY A 180 11.00 40.21 -5.19
CA GLY A 180 10.58 41.41 -4.47
C GLY A 180 9.15 41.37 -3.95
N ARG A 181 8.88 40.51 -2.97
CA ARG A 181 7.93 40.84 -1.91
C ARG A 181 8.40 40.14 -0.63
N ALA A 182 8.83 40.94 0.35
CA ALA A 182 9.15 40.40 1.66
C ALA A 182 7.92 39.66 2.22
N PRO A 183 8.10 38.55 2.97
CA PRO A 183 6.99 37.92 3.65
C PRO A 183 6.36 38.95 4.62
N PRO A 184 5.03 39.00 4.75
CA PRO A 184 4.42 39.84 5.77
C PRO A 184 4.87 39.36 7.16
N GLU A 185 5.21 40.30 8.03
CA GLU A 185 5.55 40.02 9.42
C GLU A 185 4.38 39.27 10.09
N ARG A 186 4.71 38.21 10.83
CA ARG A 186 3.74 37.47 11.62
C ARG A 186 3.29 38.39 12.76
N GLY A 187 2.10 38.96 12.63
CA GLY A 187 1.46 39.69 13.73
C GLY A 187 1.35 38.80 14.96
N SER A 188 1.83 39.29 16.10
CA SER A 188 1.55 38.74 17.42
C SER A 188 0.06 38.93 17.73
N SER A 189 -0.55 37.88 18.25
CA SER A 189 -1.92 37.89 18.75
C SER A 189 -1.91 38.50 20.14
N ASP A 190 -2.62 39.62 20.30
CA ASP A 190 -3.24 40.07 21.57
C ASP A 190 -4.70 40.45 21.26
#